data_AF-A0AA38J5Z2-F1
#
_entry.id   AF-A0AA38J5Z2-F1
#
_cell.length_a   1.000
_cell.length_b   1.000
_cell.length_c   1.000
_cell.angle_alpha   90.00
_cell.angle_beta   90.00
_cell.angle_gamma   90.00
#
_symmetry.space_group_name_H-M   'P 1'
#
loop_
_entity.id
_entity.type
_entity.pdbx_description
1 polymer ?
#
loop_
_entity_poly.entity_id
_entity_poly.type
_entity_poly.pdbx_seq_one_letter_code
_entity_poly.pdbx_strand_id
1 'polypeptide(L)'
;MLRKEREEIMQELYEEEQKQAMEQEHRASVEKALRQRIEVRESLMHQMIERQERLKAEAAEDAKYKEELLAKMAEDKRLELLSNEKRRLKMIECRKEVEKMMIERRQRHAEEMQLLLKLKEQEEMEAEERRRVIQEERLRMLKEHAKNLIGYLPKGVLRADDLPHLGSDLVNPE
;
A
#
# COMPACT_ATOMS: atom_id res chain seq x y z
N MET A 1 40.43 -118.67 13.74
CA MET A 1 39.41 -117.83 14.39
C MET A 1 39.98 -116.44 14.67
N LEU A 2 41.05 -116.32 15.47
CA LEU A 2 41.73 -115.04 15.81
C LEU A 2 42.04 -114.04 14.69
N ARG A 3 42.33 -114.46 13.44
CA ARG A 3 42.57 -113.52 12.32
C ARG A 3 41.29 -112.88 11.77
N LYS A 4 40.19 -113.65 11.71
CA LYS A 4 38.90 -113.16 11.21
C LYS A 4 38.25 -112.19 12.20
N GLU A 5 38.29 -112.53 13.49
CA GLU A 5 37.82 -111.65 14.57
C GLU A 5 38.58 -110.32 14.59
N ARG A 6 39.90 -110.34 14.34
CA ARG A 6 40.70 -109.11 14.23
C ARG A 6 40.32 -108.27 13.01
N GLU A 7 40.03 -108.89 11.87
CA GLU A 7 39.59 -108.19 10.66
C GLU A 7 38.19 -107.58 10.83
N GLU A 8 37.27 -108.28 11.49
CA GLU A 8 35.93 -107.78 11.85
C GLU A 8 36.01 -106.58 12.79
N ILE A 9 36.81 -106.66 13.86
CA ILE A 9 37.02 -105.54 14.80
C ILE A 9 37.63 -104.32 14.09
N MET A 10 38.54 -104.52 13.13
CA MET A 10 39.13 -103.41 12.36
C MET A 10 38.12 -102.78 11.39
N GLN A 11 37.21 -103.57 10.81
CA GLN A 11 36.12 -103.07 9.97
C GLN A 11 35.10 -102.29 10.80
N GLU A 12 34.68 -102.82 11.95
CA GLU A 12 33.78 -102.12 12.89
C GLU A 12 34.39 -100.79 13.37
N LEU A 13 35.69 -100.78 13.71
CA LEU A 13 36.37 -99.55 14.12
C LEU A 13 36.38 -98.51 12.99
N TYR A 14 36.66 -98.93 11.76
CA TYR A 14 36.68 -98.04 10.60
C TYR A 14 35.28 -97.47 10.30
N GLU A 15 34.24 -98.29 10.40
CA GLU A 15 32.85 -97.85 10.22
C GLU A 15 32.42 -96.86 11.30
N GLU A 16 32.79 -97.09 12.55
CA GLU A 16 32.50 -96.17 13.65
C GLU A 16 33.28 -94.85 13.52
N GLU A 17 34.55 -94.89 13.10
CA GLU A 17 35.33 -93.68 12.80
C GLU A 17 34.70 -92.86 11.67
N GLN A 18 34.21 -93.51 10.61
CA GLN A 18 33.49 -92.82 9.53
C GLN A 18 32.16 -92.22 9.99
N LYS A 19 31.38 -92.93 10.81
CA LYS A 19 30.14 -92.39 11.39
C LYS A 19 30.41 -91.18 12.28
N GLN A 20 31.45 -91.23 13.12
CA GLN A 20 31.83 -90.11 13.96
C GLN A 20 32.27 -88.90 13.14
N ALA A 21 33.04 -89.10 12.06
CA ALA A 21 33.43 -88.02 11.15
C ALA A 21 32.20 -87.37 10.49
N MET A 22 31.27 -88.18 9.97
CA MET A 22 30.02 -87.69 9.37
C MET A 22 29.15 -86.93 10.38
N GLU A 23 29.06 -87.42 11.62
CA GLU A 23 28.30 -86.75 12.67
C GLU A 23 28.93 -85.40 13.06
N GLN A 24 30.26 -85.32 13.14
CA GLN A 24 30.98 -84.07 13.39
C GLN A 24 30.80 -83.06 12.26
N GLU A 25 30.90 -83.49 10.99
CA GLU A 25 30.62 -82.63 9.83
C GLU A 25 29.18 -82.13 9.82
N HIS A 26 28.22 -82.99 10.14
CA HIS A 26 26.81 -82.60 10.23
C HIS A 26 26.59 -81.56 11.33
N ARG A 27 27.12 -81.79 12.53
CA ARG A 27 27.04 -80.84 13.66
C ARG A 27 27.66 -79.49 13.29
N ALA A 28 28.83 -79.48 12.67
CA ALA A 28 29.50 -78.25 12.23
C ALA A 28 28.69 -77.49 11.15
N SER A 29 28.07 -78.21 10.21
CA SER A 29 27.21 -77.62 9.18
C SER A 29 25.96 -76.98 9.77
N VAL A 30 25.29 -77.67 10.70
CA VAL A 30 24.13 -77.16 11.42
C VAL A 30 24.50 -75.94 12.27
N GLU A 31 25.62 -75.97 12.98
CA GLU A 31 26.10 -74.84 13.77
C GLU A 31 26.39 -73.62 12.89
N LYS A 32 27.05 -73.81 11.75
CA LYS A 32 27.33 -72.74 10.79
C LYS A 32 26.04 -72.12 10.23
N ALA A 33 25.07 -72.95 9.86
CA ALA A 33 23.76 -72.48 9.39
C ALA A 33 23.00 -71.70 10.48
N LEU A 34 23.08 -72.15 11.73
CA LEU A 34 22.47 -71.46 12.86
C LEU A 34 23.12 -70.09 13.11
N ARG A 35 24.45 -70.02 13.10
CA ARG A 35 25.22 -68.77 13.26
C ARG A 35 24.86 -67.76 12.16
N GLN A 36 24.85 -68.20 10.90
CA GLN A 36 24.47 -67.35 9.76
C GLN A 36 23.04 -66.82 9.91
N ARG A 37 22.10 -67.64 10.37
CA ARG A 37 20.72 -67.21 10.58
C ARG A 37 20.58 -66.19 11.71
N ILE A 38 21.37 -66.34 12.77
CA ILE A 38 21.41 -65.37 13.88
C ILE A 38 21.97 -64.03 13.39
N GLU A 39 23.10 -64.04 12.68
CA GLU A 39 23.74 -62.85 12.15
C GLU A 39 22.82 -62.06 11.19
N VAL A 40 22.12 -62.76 10.30
CA VAL A 40 21.13 -62.14 9.40
C VAL A 40 19.97 -61.52 10.18
N ARG A 41 19.51 -62.18 11.24
CA ARG A 41 18.40 -61.67 12.07
C ARG A 41 18.83 -60.43 12.86
N GLU A 42 20.02 -60.45 13.45
CA GLU A 42 20.55 -59.33 14.22
C GLU A 42 20.82 -58.13 13.32
N SER A 43 21.46 -58.33 12.16
CA SER A 43 21.70 -57.25 11.19
C SER A 43 20.40 -56.63 10.68
N LEU A 44 19.37 -57.43 10.38
CA LEU A 44 18.06 -56.91 10.01
C LEU A 44 17.43 -56.09 11.14
N MET A 45 17.52 -56.56 12.38
CA MET A 45 16.98 -55.84 13.54
C MET A 45 17.67 -54.49 13.73
N HIS A 46 19.00 -54.45 13.61
CA HIS A 46 19.77 -53.21 13.67
C HIS A 46 19.37 -52.23 12.57
N GLN A 47 19.25 -52.70 11.32
CA GLN A 47 18.80 -51.86 10.20
C GLN A 47 17.40 -51.28 10.42
N MET A 48 16.48 -52.06 11.00
CA MET A 48 15.13 -51.59 11.33
C MET A 48 15.15 -50.51 12.42
N ILE A 49 15.97 -50.68 13.47
CA ILE A 49 16.11 -49.69 14.55
C ILE A 49 16.70 -48.40 13.98
N GLU A 50 17.81 -48.47 13.25
CA GLU A 50 18.44 -47.30 12.64
C GLU A 50 17.50 -46.55 11.68
N ARG A 51 16.70 -47.29 10.91
CA ARG A 51 15.69 -46.69 10.03
C ARG A 51 14.62 -45.97 10.84
N GLN A 52 14.14 -46.58 11.93
CA GLN A 52 13.14 -45.97 12.79
C GLN A 52 13.66 -44.72 13.49
N GLU A 53 14.91 -44.73 13.95
CA GLU A 53 15.56 -43.58 14.56
C GLU A 53 15.74 -42.43 13.56
N ARG A 54 16.17 -42.73 12.32
CA ARG A 54 16.23 -41.75 11.24
C ARG A 54 14.89 -41.11 10.95
N LEU A 55 13.83 -41.91 10.81
CA LEU A 55 12.48 -41.38 10.58
C LEU A 55 11.98 -40.51 11.74
N LYS A 56 12.30 -40.88 12.99
CA LYS A 56 11.96 -40.06 14.17
C LYS A 56 12.73 -38.73 14.18
N ALA A 57 14.01 -38.76 13.80
CA ALA A 57 14.84 -37.55 13.71
C ALA A 57 14.32 -36.61 12.62
N GLU A 58 14.06 -37.12 11.43
CA GLU A 58 13.49 -36.36 10.30
C GLU A 58 12.14 -35.75 10.66
N ALA A 59 11.23 -36.51 11.27
CA ALA A 59 9.94 -36.00 11.73
C ALA A 59 10.08 -34.90 12.80
N ALA A 60 11.10 -34.97 13.66
CA ALA A 60 11.35 -33.94 14.66
C ALA A 60 11.95 -32.67 14.05
N GLU A 61 12.81 -32.81 13.03
CA GLU A 61 13.34 -31.68 12.26
C GLU A 61 12.24 -30.98 11.46
N ASP A 62 11.40 -31.75 10.76
CA ASP A 62 10.24 -31.24 10.02
C ASP A 62 9.26 -30.50 10.94
N ALA A 63 9.01 -31.03 12.14
CA ALA A 63 8.14 -30.39 13.11
C ALA A 63 8.71 -29.02 13.56
N LYS A 64 10.00 -28.95 13.87
CA LYS A 64 10.67 -27.69 14.23
C LYS A 64 10.64 -26.70 13.06
N TYR A 65 10.99 -27.17 11.86
CA TYR A 65 10.98 -26.34 10.67
C TYR A 65 9.58 -25.77 10.38
N LYS A 66 8.54 -26.60 10.54
CA LYS A 66 7.15 -26.16 10.41
C LYS A 66 6.78 -25.10 11.44
N GLU A 67 7.17 -25.26 12.70
CA GLU A 67 6.94 -24.27 13.75
C GLU A 67 7.63 -22.93 13.44
N GLU A 68 8.91 -22.98 13.04
CA GLU A 68 9.67 -21.79 12.64
C GLU A 68 9.03 -21.07 11.44
N LEU A 69 8.61 -21.84 10.43
CA LEU A 69 7.96 -21.29 9.25
C LEU A 69 6.63 -20.63 9.60
N LEU A 70 5.81 -21.27 10.45
CA LEU A 70 4.55 -20.71 10.92
C LEU A 70 4.76 -19.43 11.73
N ALA A 71 5.77 -19.38 12.60
CA ALA A 71 6.12 -18.20 13.36
C ALA A 71 6.52 -17.04 12.45
N LYS A 72 7.38 -17.31 11.45
CA LYS A 72 7.79 -16.31 10.45
C LYS A 72 6.60 -15.77 9.65
N MET A 73 5.72 -16.66 9.17
CA MET A 73 4.52 -16.23 8.44
C MET A 73 3.58 -15.38 9.30
N ALA A 74 3.45 -15.68 10.59
CA ALA A 74 2.65 -14.88 11.52
C ALA A 74 3.25 -13.48 11.74
N GLU A 75 4.57 -13.39 11.85
CA GLU A 75 5.29 -12.11 11.95
C GLU A 75 5.14 -11.27 10.69
N ASP A 76 5.39 -11.86 9.52
CA ASP A 76 5.25 -11.19 8.22
C ASP A 76 3.83 -10.64 8.04
N LYS A 77 2.81 -11.43 8.37
CA LYS A 77 1.41 -10.99 8.31
C LYS A 77 1.12 -9.84 9.27
N ARG A 78 1.70 -9.84 10.47
CA ARG A 78 1.56 -8.72 11.43
C ARG A 78 2.18 -7.44 10.87
N LEU A 79 3.36 -7.53 10.27
CA LEU A 79 4.04 -6.39 9.64
C LEU A 79 3.23 -5.85 8.45
N GLU A 80 2.66 -6.73 7.64
CA GLU A 80 1.80 -6.35 6.51
C GLU A 80 0.56 -5.58 6.97
N LEU A 81 -0.13 -6.04 8.02
CA LEU A 81 -1.28 -5.34 8.59
C LEU A 81 -0.91 -3.93 9.07
N LEU A 82 0.22 -3.78 9.77
CA LEU A 82 0.71 -2.48 10.23
C LEU A 82 1.07 -1.54 9.07
N SER A 83 1.70 -2.08 8.03
CA SER A 83 2.06 -1.32 6.82
C SER A 83 0.82 -0.82 6.08
N ASN A 84 -0.19 -1.68 5.96
CA ASN A 84 -1.47 -1.35 5.32
C ASN A 84 -2.23 -0.26 6.09
N GLU A 85 -2.28 -0.35 7.43
CA GLU A 85 -2.91 0.69 8.25
C GLU A 85 -2.17 2.03 8.13
N LYS A 86 -0.83 2.01 8.18
CA LYS A 86 0.00 3.21 7.99
C LYS A 86 -0.25 3.85 6.62
N ARG A 87 -0.35 3.04 5.56
CA ARG A 87 -0.67 3.53 4.21
C ARG A 87 -2.07 4.16 4.17
N ARG A 88 -3.05 3.54 4.83
CA ARG A 88 -4.43 4.06 4.91
C ARG A 88 -4.45 5.43 5.61
N LEU A 89 -3.78 5.56 6.75
CA LEU A 89 -3.70 6.81 7.50
C LEU A 89 -3.06 7.92 6.66
N LYS A 90 -1.93 7.63 6.00
CA LYS A 90 -1.25 8.60 5.14
C LYS A 90 -2.13 9.08 3.98
N MET A 91 -2.93 8.18 3.39
CA MET A 91 -3.87 8.55 2.33
C MET A 91 -4.99 9.47 2.85
N ILE A 92 -5.49 9.23 4.07
CA ILE A 92 -6.49 10.08 4.71
C ILE A 92 -5.90 11.47 5.00
N GLU A 93 -4.67 11.54 5.51
CA GLU A 93 -3.96 12.81 5.74
C GLU A 93 -3.77 13.60 4.45
N CYS A 94 -3.21 12.99 3.40
CA CYS A 94 -3.06 13.64 2.10
C CYS A 94 -4.41 14.13 1.54
N ARG A 95 -5.48 13.35 1.70
CA ARG A 95 -6.83 13.77 1.27
C ARG A 95 -7.31 15.01 2.02
N LYS A 96 -7.12 15.05 3.35
CA LYS A 96 -7.47 16.21 4.19
C LYS A 96 -6.65 17.44 3.81
N GLU A 97 -5.35 17.28 3.55
CA GLU A 97 -4.48 18.37 3.11
C GLU A 97 -4.94 18.96 1.77
N VAL A 98 -5.23 18.10 0.79
CA VAL A 98 -5.74 18.54 -0.52
C VAL A 98 -7.08 19.26 -0.37
N GLU A 99 -7.98 18.75 0.46
CA GLU A 99 -9.28 19.41 0.72
C GLU A 99 -9.08 20.80 1.36
N LYS A 100 -8.18 20.91 2.34
CA LYS A 100 -7.82 22.21 2.95
C LYS A 100 -7.26 23.19 1.92
N MET A 101 -6.33 22.76 1.07
CA MET A 101 -5.78 23.58 0.00
C MET A 101 -6.86 24.07 -0.98
N MET A 102 -7.84 23.22 -1.29
CA MET A 102 -8.96 23.58 -2.16
C MET A 102 -9.89 24.59 -1.50
N ILE A 103 -10.16 24.47 -0.20
CA ILE A 103 -10.93 25.45 0.57
C ILE A 103 -10.21 26.79 0.59
N GLU A 104 -8.91 26.81 0.93
CA GLU A 104 -8.09 28.03 0.94
C GLU A 104 -8.03 28.70 -0.43
N ARG A 105 -7.94 27.91 -1.51
CA ARG A 105 -8.00 28.43 -2.88
C ARG A 105 -9.33 29.10 -3.19
N ARG A 106 -10.45 28.48 -2.77
CA ARG A 106 -11.79 29.06 -2.96
C ARG A 106 -11.97 30.33 -2.15
N GLN A 107 -11.47 30.37 -0.92
CA GLN A 107 -11.51 31.55 -0.06
C GLN A 107 -10.73 32.72 -0.69
N ARG A 108 -9.49 32.49 -1.11
CA ARG A 108 -8.69 33.52 -1.79
C ARG A 108 -9.38 34.07 -3.03
N HIS A 109 -9.93 33.20 -3.87
CA HIS A 109 -10.68 33.63 -5.05
C HIS A 109 -11.92 34.47 -4.69
N ALA A 110 -12.63 34.10 -3.62
CA ALA A 110 -13.78 34.87 -3.15
C ALA A 110 -13.36 36.26 -2.61
N GLU A 111 -12.27 36.34 -1.86
CA GLU A 111 -11.70 37.59 -1.36
C GLU A 111 -11.24 38.50 -2.50
N GLU A 112 -10.55 37.96 -3.50
CA GLU A 112 -10.14 38.69 -4.71
C GLU A 112 -11.36 39.25 -5.45
N MET A 113 -12.42 38.44 -5.63
CA MET A 113 -13.65 38.90 -6.29
C MET A 113 -14.35 40.00 -5.48
N GLN A 114 -14.41 39.88 -4.15
CA GLN A 114 -14.97 40.91 -3.29
C GLN A 114 -14.19 42.21 -3.36
N LEU A 115 -12.85 42.14 -3.43
CA LEU A 115 -12.00 43.31 -3.60
C LEU A 115 -12.27 44.01 -4.94
N LEU A 116 -12.34 43.25 -6.03
CA LEU A 116 -12.65 43.80 -7.35
C LEU A 116 -14.02 44.49 -7.39
N LEU A 117 -15.04 43.89 -6.76
CA LEU A 117 -16.36 44.51 -6.66
C LEU A 117 -16.33 45.84 -5.89
N LYS A 118 -15.61 45.89 -4.77
CA LYS A 118 -15.45 47.13 -3.98
C LYS A 118 -14.72 48.22 -4.76
N LEU A 119 -13.65 47.86 -5.49
CA LEU A 119 -12.93 48.81 -6.34
C LEU A 119 -13.84 49.38 -7.43
N LYS A 120 -14.62 48.52 -8.08
CA LYS A 120 -15.59 48.95 -9.10
C LYS A 120 -16.65 49.88 -8.51
N GLU A 121 -17.19 49.58 -7.34
CA GLU A 121 -18.16 50.43 -6.65
C GLU A 121 -17.55 51.80 -6.30
N GLN A 122 -16.30 51.84 -5.82
CA GLN A 122 -15.57 53.08 -5.57
C GLN A 122 -15.36 53.90 -6.85
N GLU A 123 -14.95 53.27 -7.95
CA GLU A 123 -14.80 53.93 -9.25
C GLU A 123 -16.12 54.51 -9.76
N GLU A 124 -17.24 53.78 -9.60
CA GLU A 124 -18.57 54.25 -9.96
C GLU A 124 -18.98 55.46 -9.12
N MET A 125 -18.75 55.43 -7.80
CA MET A 125 -19.01 56.54 -6.88
C MET A 125 -18.16 57.78 -7.22
N GLU A 126 -16.86 57.63 -7.44
CA GLU A 126 -15.99 58.74 -7.85
C GLU A 126 -16.42 59.32 -9.20
N ALA A 127 -16.82 58.48 -10.15
CA ALA A 127 -17.30 58.93 -11.45
C ALA A 127 -18.62 59.69 -11.33
N GLU A 128 -19.52 59.27 -10.43
CA GLU A 128 -20.74 60.01 -10.10
C GLU A 128 -20.44 61.37 -9.47
N GLU A 129 -19.54 61.42 -8.48
CA GLU A 129 -19.13 62.68 -7.84
C GLU A 129 -18.50 63.64 -8.86
N ARG A 130 -17.58 63.16 -9.71
CA ARG A 130 -17.01 63.97 -10.80
C ARG A 130 -18.09 64.48 -11.74
N ARG A 131 -19.07 63.65 -12.12
CA ARG A 131 -20.21 64.07 -12.95
C ARG A 131 -21.04 65.16 -12.25
N ARG A 132 -21.29 65.04 -10.94
CA ARG A 132 -22.02 66.06 -10.16
C ARG A 132 -21.27 67.39 -10.14
N VAL A 133 -19.98 67.38 -9.81
CA VAL A 133 -19.13 68.59 -9.80
C VAL A 133 -19.11 69.27 -11.16
N ILE A 134 -18.95 68.50 -12.25
CA ILE A 134 -18.97 69.05 -13.62
C ILE A 134 -20.33 69.68 -13.94
N GLN A 135 -21.45 69.06 -13.53
CA GLN A 135 -22.78 69.62 -13.75
C GLN A 135 -23.02 70.89 -12.93
N GLU A 136 -22.59 70.92 -11.67
CA GLU A 136 -22.69 72.10 -10.81
C GLU A 136 -21.90 73.29 -11.39
N GLU A 137 -20.64 73.07 -11.78
CA GLU A 137 -19.81 74.09 -12.42
C GLU A 137 -20.37 74.51 -13.79
N ARG A 138 -20.89 73.58 -14.58
CA ARG A 138 -21.59 73.90 -15.84
C ARG A 138 -22.78 74.81 -15.60
N LEU A 139 -23.64 74.49 -14.62
CA LEU A 139 -24.80 75.31 -14.27
C LEU A 139 -24.39 76.69 -13.73
N ARG A 140 -23.32 76.75 -12.94
CA ARG A 140 -22.74 78.00 -12.46
C ARG A 140 -22.27 78.89 -13.61
N MET A 141 -21.46 78.35 -14.53
CA MET A 141 -21.00 79.08 -15.73
C MET A 141 -22.17 79.54 -16.60
N LEU A 142 -23.20 78.70 -16.77
CA LEU A 142 -24.41 79.08 -17.49
C LEU A 142 -25.12 80.25 -16.80
N LYS A 143 -25.32 80.22 -15.49
CA LYS A 143 -25.98 81.34 -14.78
C LYS A 143 -25.18 82.65 -14.85
N GLU A 144 -23.85 82.57 -14.70
CA GLU A 144 -22.97 83.75 -14.67
C GLU A 144 -22.79 84.39 -16.06
N HIS A 145 -22.71 83.57 -17.12
CA HIS A 145 -22.31 84.03 -18.45
C HIS A 145 -23.38 83.88 -19.54
N ALA A 146 -24.53 83.25 -19.28
CA ALA A 146 -25.57 83.03 -20.29
C ALA A 146 -25.98 84.33 -21.00
N LYS A 147 -26.24 85.40 -20.24
CA LYS A 147 -26.66 86.70 -20.80
C LYS A 147 -25.66 87.26 -21.83
N ASN A 148 -24.38 86.95 -21.68
CA ASN A 148 -23.30 87.44 -22.55
C ASN A 148 -22.99 86.50 -23.73
N LEU A 149 -23.44 85.24 -23.67
CA LEU A 149 -23.08 84.19 -24.63
C LEU A 149 -24.23 83.82 -25.58
N ILE A 150 -25.45 84.31 -25.32
CA ILE A 150 -26.62 84.09 -26.18
C ILE A 150 -26.38 84.70 -27.57
N GLY A 151 -26.55 83.88 -28.62
CA GLY A 151 -26.26 84.21 -30.02
C GLY A 151 -24.93 83.67 -30.54
N TYR A 152 -23.99 83.32 -29.65
CA TYR A 152 -22.67 82.76 -30.01
C TYR A 152 -22.50 81.28 -29.63
N LEU A 153 -23.47 80.69 -28.94
CA LEU A 153 -23.46 79.27 -28.55
C LEU A 153 -23.79 78.35 -29.74
N PRO A 154 -22.98 77.32 -30.00
CA PRO A 154 -23.29 76.29 -31.00
C PRO A 154 -24.60 75.55 -30.71
N LYS A 155 -25.29 75.11 -31.77
CA LYS A 155 -26.49 74.28 -31.66
C LYS A 155 -26.14 72.97 -30.92
N GLY A 156 -26.88 72.63 -29.86
CA GLY A 156 -26.71 71.40 -29.08
C GLY A 156 -25.97 71.52 -27.74
N VAL A 157 -25.48 72.71 -27.38
CA VAL A 157 -24.79 72.94 -26.08
C VAL A 157 -25.77 73.07 -24.91
N LEU A 158 -26.96 73.63 -25.16
CA LEU A 158 -28.03 73.77 -24.17
C LEU A 158 -28.96 72.55 -24.22
N ARG A 159 -29.29 72.03 -23.04
CA ARG A 159 -30.27 70.95 -22.83
C ARG A 159 -31.61 71.56 -22.46
N ALA A 160 -32.70 70.82 -22.67
CA ALA A 160 -34.05 71.26 -22.30
C ALA A 160 -34.14 71.65 -20.81
N ASP A 161 -33.42 70.94 -19.95
CA ASP A 161 -33.39 71.15 -18.50
C ASP A 161 -32.65 72.43 -18.08
N ASP A 162 -31.88 73.07 -18.98
CA ASP A 162 -31.13 74.28 -18.66
C ASP A 162 -31.96 75.57 -18.84
N LEU A 163 -33.06 75.52 -19.60
CA LEU A 163 -33.92 76.67 -19.89
C LEU A 163 -34.38 77.45 -18.64
N PRO A 164 -34.79 76.80 -17.53
CA PRO A 164 -35.19 77.49 -16.31
C PRO A 164 -34.08 78.33 -15.66
N HIS A 165 -32.81 78.05 -15.98
CA HIS A 165 -31.66 78.71 -15.35
C HIS A 165 -31.14 79.91 -16.13
N LEU A 166 -31.64 80.15 -17.33
CA LEU A 166 -31.21 81.25 -18.21
C LEU A 166 -31.93 82.59 -17.89
N GLY A 167 -32.93 82.57 -17.01
CA GLY A 167 -33.70 83.74 -16.60
C GLY A 167 -34.90 84.01 -17.52
N SER A 168 -36.02 84.45 -16.92
CA SER A 168 -37.31 84.66 -17.61
C SER A 168 -37.30 85.76 -18.68
N ASP A 169 -36.24 86.58 -18.76
CA ASP A 169 -36.08 87.66 -19.74
C ASP A 169 -35.87 87.16 -21.19
N LEU A 170 -35.68 85.85 -21.38
CA LEU A 170 -35.28 85.24 -22.65
C LEU A 170 -36.29 84.20 -23.18
N VAL A 171 -37.36 83.91 -22.41
CA VAL A 171 -38.33 82.84 -22.73
C VAL A 171 -39.58 83.40 -23.44
N ASN A 172 -39.74 84.72 -23.53
CA ASN A 172 -40.79 85.36 -24.32
C ASN A 172 -40.16 86.24 -25.42
N PRO A 173 -40.14 85.79 -26.69
CA PRO A 173 -40.03 86.71 -27.81
C PRO A 173 -41.41 87.35 -28.03
N GLU A 174 -41.50 88.67 -27.92
CA GLU A 174 -42.43 89.40 -28.80
C GLU A 174 -41.91 89.33 -30.25
#